data_AF-A0A7C7WWP2-F1
#
_entry.id   AF-A0A7C7WWP2-F1
#
_cell.length_a   1.000
_cell.length_b   1.000
_cell.length_c   1.000
_cell.angle_alpha   90.00
_cell.angle_beta   90.00
_cell.angle_gamma   90.00
#
_symmetry.space_group_name_H-M   'P 1'
#
loop_
_entity.id
_entity.type
_entity.pdbx_description
1 polymer ?
#
loop_
_entity_poly.entity_id
_entity_poly.type
_entity_poly.pdbx_seq_one_letter_code
_entity_poly.pdbx_strand_id
1 'polypeptide(L)'
;MAYTCIHCQVFFESIDSNVKFCPECGQPQLQDEHENWSAVARFGELAEAGYFGDELRSRGFRNRLVASSHLDLDGTWRSQFQLLVAEADRDSARDWLTQNIQEHDELQWNDNNEPEPLPQTNKHLAGVLCIIGFSLSAGLLIGFQLSRPERTFVDFWDEIKSTPTFTTDPRLPGPARRMEVDKQRGVIRIWRDLDRDGVFDEQIEFRPAG
;
A
#
# COMPACT_ATOMS: atom_id res chain seq x y z
N MET A 1 -19.24 6.08 14.70
CA MET A 1 -18.72 4.70 14.60
C MET A 1 -18.81 4.27 13.15
N ALA A 2 -17.86 3.47 12.67
CA ALA A 2 -17.84 3.03 11.28
C ALA A 2 -18.56 1.68 11.13
N TYR A 3 -19.51 1.60 10.20
CA TYR A 3 -20.28 0.41 9.92
C TYR A 3 -20.10 -0.03 8.46
N THR A 4 -20.15 -1.34 8.22
CA THR A 4 -20.18 -1.92 6.87
C THR A 4 -21.52 -2.63 6.69
N CYS A 5 -22.24 -2.36 5.60
CA CYS A 5 -23.48 -3.08 5.33
C CYS A 5 -23.21 -4.54 4.92
N ILE A 6 -23.82 -5.52 5.59
CA ILE A 6 -23.67 -6.95 5.22
C ILE A 6 -24.24 -7.28 3.83
N HIS A 7 -25.18 -6.48 3.32
CA HIS A 7 -25.85 -6.75 2.05
C HIS A 7 -25.15 -6.13 0.84
N CYS A 8 -24.63 -4.91 0.98
CA CYS A 8 -24.00 -4.18 -0.14
C CYS A 8 -22.52 -3.84 0.10
N GLN A 9 -21.96 -4.20 1.25
CA GLN A 9 -20.58 -3.93 1.66
C GLN A 9 -20.14 -2.46 1.64
N VAL A 10 -21.10 -1.52 1.51
CA VAL A 10 -20.80 -0.10 1.61
C VAL A 10 -20.36 0.22 3.04
N PHE A 11 -19.22 0.90 3.13
CA PHE A 11 -18.70 1.47 4.35
C PHE A 11 -19.31 2.86 4.57
N PHE A 12 -19.82 3.12 5.76
CA PHE A 12 -20.34 4.43 6.13
C PHE A 12 -20.11 4.72 7.60
N GLU A 13 -19.94 6.01 7.91
CA GLU A 13 -19.85 6.49 9.29
C GLU A 13 -21.24 6.93 9.74
N SER A 14 -21.76 6.29 10.79
CA SER A 14 -22.96 6.80 11.44
C SER A 14 -22.56 7.67 12.64
N ILE A 15 -23.15 8.86 12.68
CA ILE A 15 -23.07 9.80 13.80
C ILE A 15 -23.99 9.31 14.94
N ASP A 16 -25.07 8.58 14.61
CA ASP A 16 -26.05 8.07 15.56
C ASP A 16 -25.86 6.57 15.78
N SER A 17 -25.69 6.13 17.03
CA SER A 17 -25.54 4.72 17.39
C SER A 17 -26.81 3.89 17.16
N ASN A 18 -27.92 4.54 16.80
CA ASN A 18 -29.21 3.91 16.54
C ASN A 18 -29.53 3.68 15.06
N VAL A 19 -28.61 3.95 14.13
CA VAL A 19 -28.86 3.72 12.70
C VAL A 19 -28.85 2.22 12.41
N LYS A 20 -30.05 1.66 12.27
CA LYS A 20 -30.27 0.24 11.98
C LYS A 20 -30.31 -0.11 10.50
N PHE A 21 -30.11 0.84 9.58
CA PHE A 21 -30.29 0.61 8.14
C PHE A 21 -29.12 1.15 7.35
N CYS A 22 -28.72 0.44 6.31
CA CYS A 22 -27.72 0.93 5.38
C CYS A 22 -28.30 2.09 4.54
N PRO A 23 -27.60 3.23 4.41
CA PRO A 23 -28.08 4.39 3.65
C PRO A 23 -28.17 4.10 2.15
N GLU A 24 -27.39 3.18 1.61
CA GLU A 24 -27.37 2.86 0.18
C GLU A 24 -28.45 1.85 -0.23
N CYS A 25 -28.57 0.73 0.51
CA CYS A 25 -29.49 -0.34 0.11
C CYS A 25 -30.77 -0.42 0.94
N GLY A 26 -30.91 0.38 2.00
CA GLY A 26 -32.07 0.40 2.90
C GLY A 26 -32.28 -0.87 3.72
N GLN A 27 -31.38 -1.86 3.61
CA GLN A 27 -31.48 -3.12 4.37
C GLN A 27 -31.05 -2.90 5.82
N PRO A 28 -31.70 -3.59 6.78
CA PRO A 28 -31.33 -3.51 8.18
C PRO A 28 -29.91 -4.05 8.39
N GLN A 29 -29.09 -3.31 9.14
CA GLN A 29 -27.81 -3.78 9.65
C GLN A 29 -28.06 -4.76 10.80
N LEU A 30 -28.09 -6.04 10.46
CA LEU A 30 -27.98 -7.13 11.42
C LEU A 30 -26.53 -7.61 11.41
N GLN A 31 -25.62 -6.83 11.99
CA GLN A 31 -24.36 -7.42 12.42
C GLN A 31 -24.23 -7.16 13.91
N ASP A 32 -24.42 -8.22 14.69
CA ASP A 32 -24.19 -8.23 16.13
C ASP A 32 -22.80 -7.63 16.39
N GLU A 33 -22.74 -6.57 17.18
CA GLU A 33 -21.49 -5.99 17.72
C GLU A 33 -20.70 -7.02 18.56
N HIS A 34 -21.20 -8.24 18.70
CA HIS A 34 -20.60 -9.34 19.45
C HIS A 34 -19.98 -10.43 18.59
N GLU A 35 -19.95 -10.28 17.27
CA GLU A 35 -19.20 -11.21 16.44
C GLU A 35 -17.70 -11.00 16.70
N ASN A 36 -17.10 -11.95 17.41
CA ASN A 36 -15.66 -11.94 17.67
C ASN A 36 -14.92 -12.15 16.34
N TRP A 37 -14.11 -11.18 15.96
CA TRP A 37 -13.25 -11.24 14.77
C TRP A 37 -11.84 -11.61 15.19
N SER A 38 -11.25 -12.54 14.46
CA SER A 38 -9.87 -13.00 14.68
C SER A 38 -9.01 -12.71 13.45
N ALA A 39 -7.84 -12.13 13.67
CA ALA A 39 -6.86 -11.92 12.61
C ALA A 39 -6.22 -13.25 12.21
N VAL A 40 -6.24 -13.56 10.92
CA VAL A 40 -5.65 -14.80 10.37
C VAL A 40 -4.43 -14.56 9.51
N ALA A 41 -4.30 -13.38 8.90
CA ALA A 41 -3.14 -13.00 8.09
C ALA A 41 -2.84 -11.51 8.13
N ARG A 42 -1.61 -11.15 7.77
CA ARG A 42 -1.10 -9.78 7.66
C ARG A 42 -0.38 -9.63 6.34
N PHE A 43 -0.69 -8.56 5.62
CA PHE A 43 -0.13 -8.27 4.30
C PHE A 43 0.52 -6.89 4.30
N GLY A 44 1.58 -6.75 3.49
CA GLY A 44 2.22 -5.46 3.24
C GLY A 44 1.44 -4.61 2.23
N GLU A 45 0.75 -5.26 1.30
CA GLU A 45 0.06 -4.61 0.19
C GLU A 45 -1.46 -4.82 0.24
N LEU A 46 -2.21 -3.77 -0.12
CA LEU A 46 -3.68 -3.81 -0.12
C LEU A 46 -4.23 -4.78 -1.17
N ALA A 47 -3.59 -4.84 -2.35
CA ALA A 47 -4.03 -5.68 -3.45
C ALA A 47 -3.96 -7.17 -3.11
N GLU A 48 -2.86 -7.59 -2.48
CA GLU A 48 -2.65 -8.96 -2.02
C GLU A 48 -3.67 -9.33 -0.94
N ALA A 49 -3.87 -8.45 0.04
CA ALA A 49 -4.84 -8.66 1.09
C ALA A 49 -6.29 -8.77 0.55
N GLY A 50 -6.60 -7.97 -0.48
CA GLY A 50 -7.87 -8.02 -1.20
C GLY A 50 -8.07 -9.35 -1.94
N TYR A 51 -7.04 -9.81 -2.67
CA TYR A 51 -7.06 -11.10 -3.37
C TYR A 51 -7.37 -12.26 -2.42
N PHE A 52 -6.63 -12.40 -1.32
CA PHE A 52 -6.88 -13.46 -0.36
C PHE A 52 -8.22 -13.29 0.39
N GLY A 53 -8.67 -12.05 0.59
CA GLY A 53 -10.01 -11.77 1.11
C GLY A 53 -11.11 -12.28 0.19
N ASP A 54 -10.98 -12.08 -1.11
CA ASP A 54 -11.95 -12.57 -2.10
C ASP A 54 -11.90 -14.10 -2.23
N GLU A 55 -10.72 -14.72 -2.17
CA GLU A 55 -10.57 -16.18 -2.14
C GLU A 55 -11.18 -16.83 -0.89
N LEU A 56 -10.97 -16.25 0.30
CA LEU A 56 -11.66 -16.72 1.51
C LEU A 56 -13.18 -16.60 1.36
N ARG A 57 -13.66 -15.51 0.75
CA ARG A 57 -15.08 -15.27 0.54
C ARG A 57 -15.69 -16.27 -0.44
N SER A 58 -14.99 -16.61 -1.52
CA SER A 58 -15.43 -17.61 -2.50
C SER A 58 -15.65 -18.99 -1.88
N ARG A 59 -14.93 -19.27 -0.78
CA ARG A 59 -15.02 -20.51 0.02
C ARG A 59 -16.05 -20.44 1.15
N GLY A 60 -16.80 -19.35 1.25
CA GLY A 60 -17.85 -19.17 2.25
C GLY A 60 -17.38 -18.62 3.59
N PHE A 61 -16.10 -18.25 3.73
CA PHE A 61 -15.62 -17.58 4.95
C PHE A 61 -16.07 -16.12 4.95
N ARG A 62 -16.65 -15.68 6.06
CA ARG A 62 -16.86 -14.26 6.30
C ARG A 62 -15.55 -13.63 6.72
N ASN A 63 -15.13 -12.60 6.00
CA ASN A 63 -13.90 -11.89 6.27
C ASN A 63 -14.09 -10.37 6.24
N ARG A 64 -13.14 -9.69 6.87
CA ARG A 64 -13.01 -8.24 6.88
C ARG A 64 -11.54 -7.88 6.73
N LEU A 65 -11.28 -6.85 5.92
CA LEU A 65 -9.95 -6.26 5.85
C LEU A 65 -9.89 -5.00 6.73
N VAL A 66 -8.85 -4.92 7.57
CA VAL A 66 -8.57 -3.74 8.39
C VAL A 66 -7.20 -3.21 8.00
N ALA A 67 -7.16 -1.96 7.55
CA ALA A 67 -5.91 -1.24 7.36
C ALA A 67 -5.48 -0.63 8.69
N SER A 68 -4.25 -0.89 9.10
CA SER A 68 -3.59 -0.19 10.20
C SER A 68 -2.29 0.43 9.70
N SER A 69 -2.00 1.63 10.17
CA SER A 69 -0.73 2.30 9.94
C SER A 69 0.05 2.29 11.25
N HIS A 70 1.30 1.84 11.22
CA HIS A 70 2.21 1.96 12.36
C HIS A 70 3.46 2.72 11.95
N LEU A 71 3.99 3.48 12.92
CA LEU A 71 5.28 4.13 12.81
C LEU A 71 6.32 3.15 13.34
N ASP A 72 7.22 2.70 12.46
CA ASP A 72 8.34 1.85 12.85
C ASP A 72 9.39 2.64 13.67
N LEU A 73 10.28 1.90 14.35
CA LEU A 73 11.36 2.48 15.15
C LEU A 73 12.36 3.30 14.30
N ASP A 74 12.39 3.07 12.99
CA ASP A 74 13.19 3.84 12.02
C ASP A 74 12.48 5.13 11.55
N GLY A 75 11.29 5.43 12.07
CA GLY A 75 10.49 6.59 11.70
C GLY A 75 9.71 6.41 10.39
N THR A 76 9.72 5.22 9.78
CA THR A 76 8.94 4.96 8.57
C THR A 76 7.49 4.60 8.90
N TRP A 77 6.55 5.17 8.15
CA TRP A 77 5.16 4.75 8.22
C TRP A 77 4.97 3.52 7.35
N ARG A 78 4.54 2.41 7.95
CA ARG A 78 4.17 1.21 7.22
C ARG A 78 2.67 0.97 7.32
N SER A 79 2.06 0.82 6.15
CA SER A 79 0.70 0.31 6.06
C SER A 79 0.76 -1.20 6.24
N GLN A 80 -0.11 -1.72 7.09
CA GLN A 80 -0.29 -3.13 7.29
C GLN A 80 -1.77 -3.44 7.13
N PHE A 81 -2.08 -4.46 6.34
CA PHE A 81 -3.44 -4.89 6.09
C PHE A 81 -3.66 -6.20 6.83
N GLN A 82 -4.58 -6.19 7.78
CA GLN A 82 -4.96 -7.37 8.55
C GLN A 82 -6.21 -7.97 7.93
N LEU A 83 -6.16 -9.27 7.64
CA LEU A 83 -7.32 -10.03 7.21
C LEU A 83 -7.90 -10.75 8.42
N LEU A 84 -9.13 -10.39 8.75
CA LEU A 84 -9.87 -10.94 9.88
C LEU A 84 -10.99 -11.84 9.37
N VAL A 85 -11.31 -12.88 10.13
CA VAL A 85 -12.46 -13.76 9.91
C VAL A 85 -13.26 -13.91 11.19
N ALA A 86 -14.45 -14.48 11.11
CA ALA A 86 -15.22 -14.85 12.29
C ALA A 86 -14.39 -15.82 13.16
N GLU A 87 -14.41 -15.67 14.48
CA GLU A 87 -13.64 -16.50 15.43
C GLU A 87 -13.87 -18.00 15.21
N ALA A 88 -15.11 -18.38 14.91
CA ALA A 88 -15.50 -19.76 14.64
C ALA A 88 -14.76 -20.39 13.43
N ASP A 89 -14.35 -19.56 12.47
CA ASP A 89 -13.70 -19.97 11.23
C ASP A 89 -12.17 -19.78 11.25
N ARG A 90 -11.62 -19.24 12.34
CA ARG A 90 -10.21 -18.81 12.42
C ARG A 90 -9.23 -19.89 11.99
N ASP A 91 -9.35 -21.08 12.58
CA ASP A 91 -8.36 -22.13 12.39
C ASP A 91 -8.46 -22.71 10.97
N SER A 92 -9.67 -22.94 10.45
CA SER A 92 -9.89 -23.39 9.07
C SER A 92 -9.41 -22.39 8.02
N ALA A 93 -9.67 -21.09 8.22
CA ALA A 93 -9.20 -20.04 7.32
C ALA A 93 -7.68 -19.91 7.35
N ARG A 94 -7.05 -20.02 8.53
CA ARG A 94 -5.59 -19.96 8.69
C ARG A 94 -4.88 -21.15 8.05
N ASP A 95 -5.43 -22.35 8.21
CA ASP A 95 -4.85 -23.56 7.61
C ASP A 95 -4.90 -23.48 6.08
N TRP A 96 -6.01 -23.01 5.52
CA TRP A 96 -6.13 -22.73 4.09
C TRP A 96 -5.15 -21.64 3.62
N LEU A 97 -5.11 -20.53 4.37
CA LEU A 97 -4.04 -19.51 4.43
C LEU A 97 -2.66 -20.07 4.10
N THR A 98 -2.22 -20.92 5.02
CA THR A 98 -0.86 -21.45 5.08
C THR A 98 -0.57 -22.34 3.88
N GLN A 99 -1.52 -23.16 3.45
CA GLN A 99 -1.35 -24.05 2.30
C GLN A 99 -1.20 -23.27 0.98
N ASN A 100 -1.98 -22.20 0.79
CA ASN A 100 -2.06 -21.52 -0.51
C ASN A 100 -1.03 -20.39 -0.66
N ILE A 101 -0.59 -19.77 0.43
CA ILE A 101 0.51 -18.79 0.40
C ILE A 101 1.83 -19.48 0.03
N GLN A 102 2.09 -20.67 0.59
CA GLN A 102 3.30 -21.44 0.29
C GLN A 102 3.41 -21.79 -1.20
N GLU A 103 2.30 -22.17 -1.83
CA GLU A 103 2.26 -22.47 -3.27
C GLU A 103 2.55 -21.22 -4.13
N HIS A 104 2.19 -20.03 -3.66
CA HIS A 104 2.42 -18.78 -4.40
C HIS A 104 3.87 -18.27 -4.27
N ASP A 105 4.50 -18.41 -3.11
CA ASP A 105 5.91 -18.03 -2.92
C ASP A 105 6.85 -18.93 -3.74
N GLU A 106 6.52 -20.22 -3.87
CA GLU A 106 7.29 -21.15 -4.72
C GLU A 106 7.18 -20.85 -6.22
N LEU A 107 6.12 -20.18 -6.67
CA LEU A 107 5.93 -19.78 -8.07
C LEU A 107 6.65 -18.48 -8.44
N GLN A 108 7.01 -17.63 -7.47
CA GLN A 108 7.64 -16.33 -7.75
C GLN A 108 9.18 -16.36 -7.76
N TRP A 109 9.84 -17.41 -7.26
CA TRP A 109 11.29 -17.53 -7.27
C TRP A 109 11.80 -18.70 -8.11
N ASN A 110 11.50 -18.67 -9.41
CA ASN A 110 12.32 -19.41 -10.37
C ASN A 110 13.47 -18.48 -10.78
N ASP A 111 14.69 -18.75 -10.33
CA ASP A 111 15.93 -18.03 -10.73
C ASP A 111 16.15 -17.98 -12.26
N ASN A 112 15.34 -18.71 -13.03
CA ASN A 112 15.33 -18.70 -14.49
C ASN A 112 14.42 -17.63 -15.11
N ASN A 113 13.63 -16.89 -14.31
CA ASN A 113 12.91 -15.71 -14.78
C ASN A 113 13.85 -14.50 -14.74
N GLU A 114 14.94 -14.54 -15.50
CA GLU A 114 15.57 -13.29 -15.93
C GLU A 114 14.46 -12.44 -16.57
N PRO A 115 14.27 -11.18 -16.15
CA PRO A 115 13.31 -10.31 -16.79
C PRO A 115 13.63 -10.29 -18.28
N GLU A 116 12.70 -10.74 -19.12
CA GLU A 116 12.87 -10.65 -20.57
C GLU A 116 13.31 -9.22 -20.88
N PRO A 117 14.46 -9.04 -21.56
CA PRO A 117 14.95 -7.72 -21.87
C PRO A 117 13.84 -6.99 -22.62
N LEU A 118 13.43 -5.84 -22.09
CA LEU A 118 12.38 -5.01 -22.68
C LEU A 118 12.59 -4.96 -24.20
N PRO A 119 11.53 -5.20 -25.00
CA PRO A 119 11.65 -5.24 -26.45
C PRO A 119 12.35 -3.96 -26.88
N GLN A 120 13.57 -4.11 -27.40
CA GLN A 120 14.34 -2.99 -27.90
C GLN A 120 13.52 -2.40 -29.05
N THR A 121 12.77 -1.34 -28.76
CA THR A 121 12.09 -0.56 -29.77
C THR A 121 13.15 -0.10 -30.75
N ASN A 122 13.10 -0.67 -31.95
CA ASN A 122 14.03 -0.48 -33.04
C ASN A 122 14.32 1.01 -33.25
N LYS A 123 15.45 1.49 -32.72
CA LYS A 123 16.07 2.78 -33.08
C LYS A 123 16.75 2.64 -34.43
N HIS A 124 16.02 2.22 -35.46
CA HIS A 124 16.46 2.28 -36.84
C HIS A 124 16.02 3.61 -37.44
N LEU A 125 16.67 4.72 -37.05
CA LEU A 125 16.76 5.98 -37.82
C LEU A 125 17.53 7.06 -37.04
N ALA A 126 18.85 6.92 -36.98
CA ALA A 126 19.81 8.03 -36.91
C ALA A 126 21.18 7.42 -37.22
N GLY A 127 21.62 7.45 -38.48
CA GLY A 127 22.62 8.44 -38.89
C GLY A 127 23.99 8.03 -38.36
N VAL A 128 24.68 7.09 -39.01
CA VAL A 128 25.75 7.40 -39.99
C VAL A 128 26.92 8.20 -39.38
N LEU A 129 28.12 7.62 -39.50
CA LEU A 129 29.47 8.19 -39.33
C LEU A 129 30.02 8.33 -37.90
N CYS A 130 30.80 7.31 -37.49
CA CYS A 130 32.22 7.48 -37.16
C CYS A 130 32.91 6.11 -37.08
N ILE A 131 33.50 5.71 -38.22
CA ILE A 131 34.54 4.69 -38.31
C ILE A 131 35.87 5.34 -37.89
N ILE A 132 36.81 4.50 -37.43
CA ILE A 132 38.19 4.77 -36.97
C ILE A 132 38.20 5.01 -35.46
N GLY A 133 38.79 4.19 -34.60
CA GLY A 133 39.81 3.16 -34.71
C GLY A 133 40.44 3.01 -33.31
N PHE A 134 41.38 2.08 -33.15
CA PHE A 134 42.13 1.72 -31.93
C PHE A 134 41.44 0.67 -31.04
N SER A 135 41.71 -0.63 -31.20
CA SER A 135 42.95 -1.40 -30.94
C SER A 135 43.08 -1.90 -29.50
N LEU A 136 43.14 -3.24 -29.38
CA LEU A 136 43.88 -4.03 -28.40
C LEU A 136 44.22 -3.42 -27.04
N SER A 137 43.54 -3.92 -26.01
CA SER A 137 44.10 -4.24 -24.69
C SER A 137 43.14 -5.27 -24.06
N ALA A 138 43.39 -6.57 -24.16
CA ALA A 138 44.33 -7.34 -23.35
C ALA A 138 44.22 -7.02 -21.84
N GLY A 139 43.51 -7.90 -21.13
CA GLY A 139 43.72 -8.19 -19.71
C GLY A 139 43.14 -7.18 -18.71
N LEU A 140 41.94 -7.45 -18.21
CA LEU A 140 41.62 -7.12 -16.83
C LEU A 140 40.85 -8.27 -16.19
N LEU A 141 41.46 -8.82 -15.14
CA LEU A 141 40.94 -9.87 -14.27
C LEU A 141 39.56 -9.48 -13.73
N ILE A 142 38.57 -10.34 -13.99
CA ILE A 142 37.28 -10.30 -13.31
C ILE A 142 37.52 -10.80 -11.88
N GLY A 143 37.87 -9.88 -10.99
CA GLY A 143 37.69 -10.05 -9.56
C GLY A 143 36.21 -9.83 -9.26
N PHE A 144 35.43 -10.92 -9.17
CA PHE A 144 34.11 -10.91 -8.53
C PHE A 144 34.31 -10.62 -7.04
N GLN A 145 34.50 -9.35 -6.68
CA GLN A 145 34.10 -8.90 -5.36
C GLN A 145 32.58 -8.85 -5.37
N LEU A 146 31.98 -9.74 -4.58
CA LEU A 146 30.60 -9.61 -4.11
C LEU A 146 30.46 -8.26 -3.41
N SER A 147 30.14 -7.23 -4.19
CA SER A 147 29.60 -5.98 -3.67
C SER A 147 28.34 -6.36 -2.92
N ARG A 148 28.43 -6.44 -1.59
CA ARG A 148 27.24 -6.34 -0.75
C ARG A 148 26.52 -5.08 -1.22
N PRO A 149 25.20 -5.13 -1.51
CA PRO A 149 24.49 -3.92 -1.84
C PRO A 149 24.69 -2.97 -0.66
N GLU A 150 25.46 -1.90 -0.89
CA GLU A 150 25.39 -0.72 -0.05
C GLU A 150 23.92 -0.33 -0.10
N ARG A 151 23.20 -0.58 1.00
CA ARG A 151 21.92 0.08 1.21
C ARG A 151 22.26 1.56 1.23
N THR A 152 22.12 2.23 0.09
CA THR A 152 22.11 3.68 0.02
C THR A 152 20.98 4.09 0.94
N PHE A 153 21.34 4.57 2.12
CA PHE A 153 20.43 5.21 3.04
C PHE A 153 19.98 6.47 2.30
N VAL A 154 18.86 6.37 1.60
CA VAL A 154 18.21 7.54 1.03
C VAL A 154 17.70 8.31 2.24
N ASP A 155 18.29 9.47 2.50
CA ASP A 155 17.78 10.37 3.52
C ASP A 155 16.30 10.62 3.16
N PHE A 156 15.39 10.34 4.10
CA PHE A 156 13.96 10.57 3.94
C PHE A 156 13.69 12.00 3.41
N TRP A 157 14.54 12.95 3.79
CA TRP A 157 14.47 14.30 3.27
C TRP A 157 14.91 14.44 1.82
N ASP A 158 15.85 13.65 1.31
CA ASP A 158 16.24 13.65 -0.11
C ASP A 158 15.11 13.11 -1.00
N GLU A 159 14.35 12.13 -0.52
CA GLU A 159 13.20 11.60 -1.25
C GLU A 159 12.03 12.58 -1.26
N ILE A 160 11.68 13.14 -0.09
CA ILE A 160 10.67 14.20 0.02
C ILE A 160 11.09 15.49 -0.69
N LYS A 161 12.39 15.80 -0.79
CA LYS A 161 12.91 16.98 -1.52
C LYS A 161 12.42 17.00 -2.98
N SER A 162 12.17 15.82 -3.56
CA SER A 162 11.74 15.65 -4.95
C SER A 162 10.22 15.57 -5.15
N THR A 163 9.44 15.34 -4.08
CA THR A 163 7.99 15.14 -4.19
C THR A 163 7.25 16.48 -4.31
N PRO A 164 6.39 16.67 -5.33
CA PRO A 164 5.58 17.87 -5.45
C PRO A 164 4.52 17.95 -4.34
N THR A 165 4.11 19.18 -4.00
CA THR A 165 2.95 19.48 -3.16
C THR A 165 1.76 18.62 -3.60
N PHE A 166 1.29 17.74 -2.72
CA PHE A 166 0.15 16.87 -3.01
C PHE A 166 -1.13 17.48 -2.45
N THR A 167 -2.18 17.44 -3.26
CA THR A 167 -3.57 17.74 -2.86
C THR A 167 -4.40 16.53 -3.21
N THR A 168 -5.15 15.96 -2.26
CA THR A 168 -6.11 14.90 -2.56
C THR A 168 -7.22 15.44 -3.45
N ASP A 169 -7.69 14.66 -4.42
CA ASP A 169 -8.85 15.03 -5.24
C ASP A 169 -10.08 15.27 -4.34
N PRO A 170 -10.70 16.48 -4.37
CA PRO A 170 -11.87 16.79 -3.55
C PRO A 170 -13.10 15.92 -3.86
N ARG A 171 -13.08 15.17 -4.97
CA ARG A 171 -14.15 14.24 -5.35
C ARG A 171 -14.09 12.90 -4.61
N LEU A 172 -12.96 12.56 -3.98
CA LEU A 172 -12.83 11.32 -3.22
C LEU A 172 -13.57 11.44 -1.87
N PRO A 173 -14.14 10.34 -1.32
CA PRO A 173 -14.74 10.34 0.01
C PRO A 173 -13.67 10.63 1.10
N GLY A 174 -14.03 11.48 2.08
CA GLY A 174 -13.13 11.98 3.15
C GLY A 174 -12.79 13.48 3.07
N PRO A 175 -12.11 14.05 4.09
CA PRO A 175 -11.69 15.45 4.09
C PRO A 175 -10.61 15.69 3.04
N ALA A 176 -10.68 16.81 2.32
CA ALA A 176 -9.63 17.16 1.37
C ALA A 176 -8.37 17.56 2.14
N ARG A 177 -7.21 17.06 1.71
CA ARG A 177 -5.92 17.25 2.37
C ARG A 177 -4.94 17.89 1.42
N ARG A 178 -4.20 18.86 1.92
CA ARG A 178 -3.07 19.48 1.22
C ARG A 178 -1.83 19.34 2.09
N MET A 179 -0.77 18.79 1.52
CA MET A 179 0.53 18.68 2.18
C MET A 179 1.48 19.74 1.63
N GLU A 180 2.08 20.51 2.52
CA GLU A 180 3.10 21.50 2.21
C GLU A 180 4.38 21.19 2.99
N VAL A 181 5.52 21.19 2.30
CA VAL A 181 6.82 20.91 2.90
C VAL A 181 7.64 22.19 2.90
N ASP A 182 7.89 22.73 4.09
CA ASP A 182 8.74 23.90 4.32
C ASP A 182 10.18 23.45 4.55
N LYS A 183 10.93 23.41 3.45
CA LYS A 183 12.30 22.88 3.38
C LYS A 183 13.29 23.65 4.25
N GLN A 184 13.12 24.96 4.38
CA GLN A 184 14.05 25.78 5.16
C GLN A 184 13.92 25.53 6.65
N ARG A 185 12.71 25.19 7.09
CA ARG A 185 12.39 24.98 8.50
C ARG A 185 12.38 23.51 8.90
N GLY A 186 12.50 22.58 7.95
CA GLY A 186 12.40 21.14 8.21
C GLY A 186 11.02 20.75 8.73
N VAL A 187 9.97 21.41 8.21
CA VAL A 187 8.61 21.31 8.71
C VAL A 187 7.70 20.76 7.62
N ILE A 188 6.83 19.81 7.98
CA ILE A 188 5.74 19.33 7.12
C ILE A 188 4.43 19.87 7.69
N ARG A 189 3.62 20.54 6.86
CA ARG A 189 2.29 21.02 7.21
C ARG A 189 1.25 20.24 6.44
N ILE A 190 0.26 19.72 7.15
CA ILE A 190 -0.91 19.08 6.55
C ILE A 190 -2.11 19.95 6.87
N TRP A 191 -2.77 20.43 5.82
CA TRP A 191 -4.01 21.18 5.87
C TRP A 191 -5.18 20.25 5.60
N ARG A 192 -6.28 20.39 6.35
CA ARG A 192 -7.53 19.63 6.15
C ARG A 192 -8.70 20.58 5.95
N ASP A 193 -9.48 20.31 4.91
CA ASP A 193 -10.79 20.90 4.63
C ASP A 193 -11.84 19.85 5.07
N LEU A 194 -12.53 20.15 6.18
CA LEU A 194 -13.39 19.18 6.87
C LEU A 194 -14.80 19.15 6.28
N ASP A 195 -15.29 20.28 5.80
CA ASP A 195 -16.66 20.44 5.29
C ASP A 195 -16.75 20.55 3.76
N ARG A 196 -15.60 20.61 3.07
CA ARG A 196 -15.42 20.62 1.62
C ARG A 196 -15.88 21.90 0.95
N ASP A 197 -15.81 23.03 1.64
CA ASP A 197 -16.11 24.33 1.06
C ASP A 197 -14.91 24.92 0.26
N GLY A 198 -13.76 24.24 0.28
CA GLY A 198 -12.52 24.67 -0.35
C GLY A 198 -11.62 25.52 0.56
N VAL A 199 -12.02 25.75 1.80
CA VAL A 199 -11.25 26.39 2.86
C VAL A 199 -10.63 25.31 3.73
N PHE A 200 -9.35 25.47 4.06
CA PHE A 200 -8.65 24.54 4.93
C PHE A 200 -8.72 25.03 6.38
N ASP A 201 -9.62 24.45 7.15
CA ASP A 201 -9.91 24.86 8.54
C ASP A 201 -8.84 24.42 9.55
N GLU A 202 -8.17 23.31 9.27
CA GLU A 202 -7.27 22.68 10.23
C GLU A 202 -5.86 22.52 9.67
N GLN A 203 -4.86 22.87 10.49
CA GLN A 203 -3.45 22.72 10.16
C GLN A 203 -2.75 21.86 11.22
N ILE A 204 -2.05 20.82 10.77
CA ILE A 204 -1.16 20.02 11.60
C ILE A 204 0.28 20.27 11.16
N GLU A 205 1.15 20.58 12.12
CA GLU A 205 2.58 20.76 11.89
C GLU A 205 3.35 19.55 12.44
N PHE A 206 4.17 18.94 11.59
CA PHE A 206 5.09 17.86 11.96
C PHE A 206 6.53 18.32 11.83
N ARG A 207 7.32 18.01 12.86
CA ARG A 207 8.77 18.12 12.83
C ARG A 207 9.32 16.72 13.05
N PRO A 208 9.84 16.06 12.00
CA PRO A 208 10.48 14.77 12.16
C PRO A 208 11.60 14.88 13.19
N ALA A 209 11.69 13.91 14.10
CA ALA A 209 12.83 13.84 15.01
C ALA A 209 14.10 13.64 14.18
N GLY A 210 15.09 14.51 14.38
CA GLY A 210 16.40 14.42 13.73
C GLY A 210 17.30 13.38 14.36
#